data_AF-A0A7K3DXE6-F1
#
_entry.id   AF-A0A7K3DXE6-F1
#
_cell.length_a   1.000
_cell.length_b   1.000
_cell.length_c   1.000
_cell.angle_alpha   90.00
_cell.angle_beta   90.00
_cell.angle_gamma   90.00
#
_symmetry.space_group_name_H-M   'P 1'
#
loop_
_entity.id
_entity.type
_entity.pdbx_description
1 polymer ?
#
loop_
_entity_poly.entity_id
_entity_poly.type
_entity_poly.pdbx_seq_one_letter_code
_entity_poly.pdbx_strand_id
1 'polypeptide(L)'
;AAQTARLVGAQLGDHVPLRVCDAAGDYVPHLPERAELPDEHADFYLGHLAEVGPQEAREGARLAREALDRFTGPVTGGGADRYELVVTHSFLVGWFVRDALDAPVWRWLGLNPGNAALTVIRYAPGRVPGVLVLNDVSHLPDELRWTDFPAALHV
;
A
#
# COMPACT_ATOMS: atom_id res chain seq x y z
N ALA A 1 -8.99 7.50 -2.87
CA ALA A 1 -8.33 6.99 -4.10
C ALA A 1 -9.00 7.38 -5.43
N ALA A 2 -10.30 7.12 -5.65
CA ALA A 2 -10.91 7.21 -6.99
C ALA A 2 -10.81 8.59 -7.68
N GLN A 3 -10.97 9.69 -6.93
CA GLN A 3 -10.79 11.04 -7.48
C GLN A 3 -9.34 11.27 -7.95
N THR A 4 -8.35 10.90 -7.14
CA THR A 4 -6.93 10.97 -7.50
C THR A 4 -6.64 10.19 -8.77
N ALA A 5 -7.16 8.96 -8.89
CA ALA A 5 -6.97 8.14 -10.07
C ALA A 5 -7.53 8.78 -11.35
N ARG A 6 -8.68 9.46 -11.25
CA ARG A 6 -9.25 10.23 -12.38
C ARG A 6 -8.39 11.44 -12.76
N LEU A 7 -7.90 12.19 -11.77
CA LEU A 7 -7.04 13.35 -12.00
C LEU A 7 -5.72 12.93 -12.67
N VAL A 8 -5.08 11.88 -12.16
CA VAL A 8 -3.85 11.34 -12.75
C VAL A 8 -4.12 10.78 -14.14
N GLY A 9 -5.19 10.01 -14.33
CA GLY A 9 -5.59 9.49 -15.64
C GLY A 9 -5.82 10.59 -16.67
N ALA A 10 -6.44 11.71 -16.29
CA ALA A 10 -6.62 12.85 -17.17
C ALA A 10 -5.29 13.50 -17.62
N GLN A 11 -4.24 13.46 -16.79
CA GLN A 11 -2.91 13.96 -17.15
C GLN A 11 -2.12 12.98 -18.02
N LEU A 12 -2.30 11.67 -17.82
CA LEU A 12 -1.63 10.63 -18.60
C LEU A 12 -2.29 10.39 -19.98
N GLY A 13 -3.55 10.81 -20.14
CA GLY A 13 -4.31 10.64 -21.38
C GLY A 13 -4.54 9.17 -21.73
N ASP A 14 -4.77 8.91 -23.03
CA ASP A 14 -5.14 7.58 -23.53
C ASP A 14 -3.99 6.56 -23.52
N HIS A 15 -2.78 6.97 -23.12
CA HIS A 15 -1.60 6.11 -23.07
C HIS A 15 -1.63 5.12 -21.91
N VAL A 16 -2.38 5.42 -20.84
CA VAL A 16 -2.47 4.57 -19.64
C VAL A 16 -3.94 4.28 -19.33
N PRO A 17 -4.43 3.05 -19.55
CA PRO A 17 -5.83 2.74 -19.32
C PRO A 17 -6.18 2.78 -17.83
N LEU A 18 -7.20 3.57 -17.49
CA LEU A 18 -7.73 3.63 -16.12
C LEU A 18 -8.70 2.45 -15.89
N ARG A 19 -8.45 1.67 -14.83
CA ARG A 19 -9.28 0.52 -14.43
C ARG A 19 -9.63 0.61 -12.95
N VAL A 20 -10.90 0.42 -12.63
CA VAL A 20 -11.33 0.21 -11.24
C VAL A 20 -11.06 -1.25 -10.87
N CYS A 21 -10.57 -1.48 -9.66
CA CYS A 21 -10.22 -2.80 -9.16
C CYS A 21 -10.45 -2.88 -7.66
N ASP A 22 -11.26 -3.84 -7.21
CA ASP A 22 -11.58 -4.01 -5.79
C ASP A 22 -10.34 -4.37 -4.96
N ALA A 23 -9.39 -5.11 -5.54
CA ALA A 23 -8.11 -5.41 -4.90
C ALA A 23 -7.27 -4.15 -4.59
N ALA A 24 -7.49 -3.03 -5.30
CA ALA A 24 -6.85 -1.74 -5.00
C ALA A 24 -7.70 -0.85 -4.07
N GLY A 25 -8.77 -1.41 -3.48
CA GLY A 25 -9.74 -0.72 -2.63
C GLY A 25 -9.22 -0.30 -1.26
N ASP A 26 -10.16 -0.05 -0.35
CA ASP A 26 -9.89 0.31 1.05
C ASP A 26 -10.37 -0.83 1.95
N TYR A 27 -9.45 -1.47 2.65
CA TYR A 27 -9.73 -2.60 3.53
C TYR A 27 -8.54 -2.88 4.45
N VAL A 28 -8.77 -3.61 5.54
CA VAL A 28 -7.74 -4.09 6.45
C VAL A 28 -7.14 -5.40 5.91
N PRO A 29 -5.85 -5.44 5.53
CA PRO A 29 -5.29 -6.61 4.85
C PRO A 29 -5.03 -7.80 5.78
N HIS A 30 -4.82 -7.56 7.07
CA HIS A 30 -4.63 -8.59 8.10
C HIS A 30 -4.95 -8.04 9.47
N LEU A 31 -5.77 -8.75 10.26
CA LEU A 31 -6.00 -8.45 11.66
C LEU A 31 -5.06 -9.31 12.50
N PRO A 32 -4.01 -8.74 13.14
CA PRO A 32 -3.03 -9.52 13.87
C PRO A 32 -3.61 -10.12 15.15
N GLU A 33 -3.18 -11.33 15.48
CA GLU A 33 -3.35 -11.92 16.80
C GLU A 33 -2.35 -11.29 17.79
N ARG A 34 -2.69 -11.29 19.10
CA ARG A 34 -1.78 -10.75 20.13
C ARG A 34 -0.39 -11.37 20.08
N ALA A 35 -0.29 -12.67 19.80
CA ALA A 35 0.98 -13.39 19.74
C ALA A 35 1.87 -12.98 18.54
N GLU A 36 1.30 -12.32 17.53
CA GLU A 36 2.08 -11.77 16.40
C GLU A 36 2.76 -10.45 16.77
N LEU A 37 2.25 -9.74 17.79
CA LEU A 37 2.65 -8.39 18.14
C LEU A 37 3.66 -8.37 19.29
N PRO A 38 4.60 -7.41 19.31
CA PRO A 38 5.39 -7.13 20.50
C PRO A 38 4.48 -6.74 21.68
N ASP A 39 4.75 -7.30 22.87
CA ASP A 39 3.91 -7.09 24.07
C ASP A 39 3.69 -5.59 24.38
N GLU A 40 4.73 -4.78 24.21
CA GLU A 40 4.71 -3.33 24.44
C GLU A 40 3.80 -2.54 23.49
N HIS A 41 3.41 -3.12 22.36
CA HIS A 41 2.63 -2.45 21.31
C HIS A 41 1.32 -3.17 20.99
N ALA A 42 1.10 -4.37 21.54
CA ALA A 42 -0.05 -5.20 21.22
C ALA A 42 -1.37 -4.49 21.50
N ASP A 43 -1.51 -3.86 22.68
CA ASP A 43 -2.74 -3.17 23.07
C ASP A 43 -3.08 -1.99 22.15
N PHE A 44 -2.05 -1.24 21.73
CA PHE A 44 -2.23 -0.10 20.83
C PHE A 44 -2.76 -0.55 19.46
N TYR A 45 -2.11 -1.55 18.85
CA TYR A 45 -2.49 -2.01 17.52
C TYR A 45 -3.83 -2.77 17.51
N LEU A 46 -4.10 -3.59 18.52
CA LEU A 46 -5.38 -4.27 18.65
C LEU A 46 -6.52 -3.28 18.91
N GLY A 47 -6.26 -2.23 19.72
CA GLY A 47 -7.21 -1.15 19.94
C GLY A 47 -7.52 -0.36 18.66
N HIS A 48 -6.50 -0.07 17.84
CA HIS A 48 -6.66 0.64 16.57
C HIS A 48 -7.54 -0.10 15.57
N LEU A 49 -7.56 -1.43 15.61
CA LEU A 49 -8.32 -2.29 14.70
C LEU A 49 -9.56 -2.93 15.36
N ALA A 50 -9.96 -2.47 16.55
CA ALA A 50 -11.01 -3.11 17.35
C ALA A 50 -12.40 -3.09 16.67
N GLU A 51 -12.66 -2.12 15.79
CA GLU A 51 -13.93 -1.98 15.08
C GLU A 51 -14.06 -2.90 13.86
N VAL A 52 -12.96 -3.55 13.44
CA VAL A 52 -12.95 -4.41 12.26
C VAL A 52 -13.71 -5.71 12.55
N GLY A 53 -14.87 -5.86 11.92
CA GLY A 53 -15.72 -7.03 12.11
C GLY A 53 -15.15 -8.31 11.46
N PRO A 54 -15.57 -9.52 11.87
CA PRO A 54 -15.05 -10.77 11.33
C PRO A 54 -15.26 -10.95 9.82
N GLN A 55 -16.35 -10.41 9.27
CA GLN A 55 -16.62 -10.46 7.83
C GLN A 55 -15.68 -9.52 7.06
N GLU A 56 -15.50 -8.31 7.56
CA GLU A 56 -14.57 -7.33 6.99
C GLU A 56 -13.14 -7.85 7.01
N ALA A 57 -12.70 -8.44 8.13
CA ALA A 57 -11.37 -9.04 8.23
C ALA A 57 -11.16 -10.18 7.21
N ARG A 58 -12.16 -11.05 7.02
CA ARG A 58 -12.07 -12.14 6.02
C ARG A 58 -12.00 -11.60 4.59
N GLU A 59 -12.83 -10.61 4.28
CA GLU A 59 -12.85 -10.01 2.94
C GLU A 59 -11.59 -9.21 2.66
N GLY A 60 -11.11 -8.44 3.62
CA GLY A 60 -9.85 -7.71 3.54
C GLY A 60 -8.66 -8.64 3.32
N ALA A 61 -8.58 -9.76 4.04
CA ALA A 61 -7.54 -10.77 3.82
C ALA A 61 -7.61 -11.42 2.43
N ARG A 62 -8.83 -11.63 1.90
CA ARG A 62 -9.04 -12.15 0.54
C ARG A 62 -8.56 -11.14 -0.51
N LEU A 63 -8.97 -9.88 -0.39
CA LEU A 63 -8.58 -8.80 -1.30
C LEU A 63 -7.08 -8.51 -1.24
N ALA A 64 -6.48 -8.57 -0.04
CA ALA A 64 -5.04 -8.40 0.15
C ALA A 64 -4.22 -9.45 -0.60
N ARG A 65 -4.68 -10.70 -0.64
CA ARG A 65 -4.05 -11.76 -1.43
C ARG A 65 -4.20 -11.51 -2.93
N GLU A 66 -5.40 -11.15 -3.36
CA GLU A 66 -5.69 -10.79 -4.76
C GLU A 66 -4.82 -9.61 -5.23
N ALA A 67 -4.59 -8.63 -4.35
CA ALA A 67 -3.74 -7.48 -4.63
C ALA A 67 -2.27 -7.88 -4.83
N LEU A 68 -1.74 -8.76 -3.97
CA LEU A 68 -0.38 -9.30 -4.15
C LEU A 68 -0.27 -10.06 -5.47
N ASP A 69 -1.16 -11.02 -5.71
CA ASP A 69 -1.15 -11.84 -6.93
C ASP A 69 -1.19 -11.00 -8.22
N ARG A 70 -1.89 -9.86 -8.18
CA ARG A 70 -2.10 -9.01 -9.35
C ARG A 70 -0.98 -7.99 -9.59
N PHE A 71 -0.53 -7.33 -8.54
CA PHE A 71 0.30 -6.12 -8.62
C PHE A 71 1.76 -6.34 -8.23
N THR A 72 2.14 -7.56 -7.80
CA THR A 72 3.51 -7.87 -7.41
C THR A 72 4.13 -8.95 -8.31
N GLY A 73 5.42 -9.20 -8.09
CA GLY A 73 6.17 -10.21 -8.80
C GLY A 73 6.75 -9.73 -10.15
N PRO A 74 7.81 -10.40 -10.62
CA PRO A 74 8.44 -10.06 -11.89
C PRO A 74 7.53 -10.46 -13.06
N VAL A 75 7.67 -9.75 -14.18
CA VAL A 75 7.04 -10.17 -15.44
C VAL A 75 7.59 -11.54 -15.84
N THR A 76 6.71 -12.53 -15.98
CA THR A 76 7.05 -13.88 -16.41
C THR A 76 6.75 -14.05 -17.91
N GLY A 77 7.79 -13.98 -18.73
CA GLY A 77 7.67 -14.14 -20.18
C GLY A 77 7.36 -12.82 -20.90
N GLY A 78 8.07 -12.58 -22.00
CA GLY A 78 8.11 -11.29 -22.69
C GLY A 78 9.36 -10.49 -22.32
N GLY A 79 9.99 -9.85 -23.31
CA GLY A 79 11.26 -9.13 -23.14
C GLY A 79 11.13 -7.67 -22.71
N ALA A 80 9.94 -7.22 -22.30
CA ALA A 80 9.65 -5.81 -22.00
C ALA A 80 9.21 -5.63 -20.54
N ASP A 81 9.63 -4.52 -19.94
CA ASP A 81 9.23 -4.12 -18.59
C ASP A 81 7.74 -3.76 -18.53
N ARG A 82 7.11 -4.05 -17.39
CA ARG A 82 5.74 -3.63 -17.06
C ARG A 82 5.79 -2.55 -15.97
N TYR A 83 5.07 -1.46 -16.20
CA TYR A 83 4.90 -0.37 -15.24
C TYR A 83 3.42 -0.27 -14.87
N GLU A 84 3.11 -0.40 -13.59
CA GLU A 84 1.75 -0.30 -13.07
C GLU A 84 1.68 0.82 -12.03
N LEU A 85 0.68 1.69 -12.17
CA LEU A 85 0.35 2.71 -11.18
C LEU A 85 -0.90 2.27 -10.42
N VAL A 86 -0.73 1.94 -9.14
CA VAL A 86 -1.83 1.55 -8.26
C VAL A 86 -2.17 2.72 -7.35
N VAL A 87 -3.33 3.34 -7.57
CA VAL A 87 -3.85 4.39 -6.68
C VAL A 87 -4.74 3.75 -5.62
N THR A 88 -4.23 3.67 -4.38
CA THR A 88 -4.88 2.94 -3.27
C THR A 88 -4.75 3.71 -1.94
N HIS A 89 -4.92 3.02 -0.81
CA HIS A 89 -4.96 3.55 0.55
C HIS A 89 -3.74 3.09 1.35
N SER A 90 -3.47 3.78 2.46
CA SER A 90 -2.24 3.63 3.27
C SER A 90 -1.99 2.19 3.72
N PHE A 91 -3.04 1.46 4.13
CA PHE A 91 -2.92 0.08 4.60
C PHE A 91 -2.44 -0.86 3.50
N LEU A 92 -2.98 -0.73 2.27
CA LEU A 92 -2.53 -1.57 1.15
C LEU A 92 -1.13 -1.18 0.67
N VAL A 93 -0.77 0.11 0.69
CA VAL A 93 0.62 0.54 0.44
C VAL A 93 1.57 -0.11 1.46
N GLY A 94 1.21 -0.06 2.75
CA GLY A 94 1.97 -0.72 3.81
C GLY A 94 2.06 -2.24 3.62
N TRP A 95 0.99 -2.87 3.14
CA TRP A 95 0.96 -4.30 2.83
C TRP A 95 1.93 -4.70 1.72
N PHE A 96 1.99 -3.92 0.62
CA PHE A 96 2.96 -4.17 -0.45
C PHE A 96 4.40 -4.01 0.02
N VAL A 97 4.69 -2.97 0.81
CA VAL A 97 6.04 -2.75 1.35
C VAL A 97 6.44 -3.88 2.30
N ARG A 98 5.50 -4.31 3.16
CA ARG A 98 5.69 -5.45 4.07
C ARG A 98 6.03 -6.72 3.29
N ASP A 99 5.28 -7.04 2.25
CA ASP A 99 5.51 -8.20 1.39
C ASP A 99 6.86 -8.11 0.65
N ALA A 100 7.16 -6.97 0.04
CA ALA A 100 8.39 -6.75 -0.70
C ALA A 100 9.67 -6.89 0.14
N LEU A 101 9.58 -6.59 1.45
CA LEU A 101 10.68 -6.70 2.41
C LEU A 101 10.71 -8.03 3.18
N ASP A 102 9.80 -8.96 2.87
CA ASP A 102 9.61 -10.22 3.63
C ASP A 102 9.48 -9.98 5.15
N ALA A 103 8.78 -8.90 5.50
CA ALA A 103 8.62 -8.48 6.89
C ALA A 103 7.52 -9.32 7.59
N PRO A 104 7.54 -9.40 8.94
CA PRO A 104 6.48 -10.06 9.71
C PRO A 104 5.09 -9.56 9.31
N VAL A 105 4.10 -10.47 9.28
CA VAL A 105 2.77 -10.18 8.69
C VAL A 105 2.12 -8.93 9.30
N TRP A 106 2.22 -8.73 10.61
CA TRP A 106 1.67 -7.55 11.30
C TRP A 106 2.33 -6.22 10.91
N ARG A 107 3.53 -6.23 10.30
CA ARG A 107 4.37 -5.03 10.12
C ARG A 107 3.99 -4.16 8.91
N TRP A 108 2.82 -4.39 8.33
CA TRP A 108 2.15 -3.36 7.54
C TRP A 108 1.70 -2.20 8.45
N LEU A 109 1.45 -2.49 9.73
CA LEU A 109 1.17 -1.50 10.77
C LEU A 109 2.42 -0.69 11.12
N GLY A 110 2.23 0.60 11.36
CA GLY A 110 3.29 1.56 11.67
C GLY A 110 3.98 2.17 10.45
N LEU A 111 3.63 1.72 9.24
CA LEU A 111 3.92 2.48 8.02
C LEU A 111 2.87 3.59 7.88
N ASN A 112 3.34 4.82 7.66
CA ASN A 112 2.50 6.02 7.59
C ASN A 112 2.59 6.72 6.22
N PRO A 113 2.16 6.07 5.11
CA PRO A 113 2.10 6.74 3.81
C PRO A 113 1.20 7.98 3.86
N GLY A 114 1.74 9.11 3.44
CA GLY A 114 1.05 10.39 3.31
C GLY A 114 0.08 10.40 2.13
N ASN A 115 -0.81 11.40 2.14
CA ASN A 115 -1.73 11.62 1.04
C ASN A 115 -0.98 11.89 -0.26
N ALA A 116 -1.36 11.18 -1.32
CA ALA A 116 -0.72 11.22 -2.64
C ALA A 116 0.80 10.92 -2.64
N ALA A 117 1.36 10.39 -1.55
CA ALA A 117 2.77 10.04 -1.49
C ALA A 117 3.10 8.88 -2.44
N LEU A 118 4.26 8.96 -3.09
CA LEU A 118 4.73 7.93 -4.00
C LEU A 118 5.52 6.86 -3.24
N THR A 119 5.18 5.60 -3.51
CA THR A 119 5.95 4.43 -3.09
C THR A 119 6.21 3.59 -4.33
N VAL A 120 7.48 3.28 -4.60
CA VAL A 120 7.92 2.59 -5.82
C VAL A 120 8.63 1.30 -5.43
N ILE A 121 8.08 0.17 -5.89
CA ILE A 121 8.62 -1.17 -5.67
C ILE A 121 8.98 -1.78 -7.01
N ARG A 122 10.18 -2.36 -7.10
CA ARG A 122 10.68 -3.04 -8.29
C ARG A 122 10.76 -4.54 -8.07
N TYR A 123 10.13 -5.29 -8.97
CA TYR A 123 10.20 -6.75 -9.01
C TYR A 123 11.01 -7.19 -10.23
N ALA A 124 12.27 -7.59 -10.03
CA ALA A 124 13.16 -8.02 -11.11
C ALA A 124 13.32 -9.55 -11.12
N PRO A 125 13.32 -10.22 -12.29
CA PRO A 125 13.55 -11.66 -12.37
C PRO A 125 14.86 -12.08 -11.67
N GLY A 126 14.80 -13.12 -10.84
CA GLY A 126 15.95 -13.67 -10.13
C GLY A 126 16.54 -12.76 -9.05
N ARG A 127 15.84 -11.71 -8.62
CA ARG A 127 16.26 -10.81 -7.53
C ARG A 127 15.13 -10.67 -6.51
N VAL A 128 15.52 -10.41 -5.27
CA VAL A 128 14.56 -9.98 -4.24
C VAL A 128 13.91 -8.64 -4.66
N PRO A 129 12.65 -8.38 -4.29
CA PRO A 129 12.00 -7.09 -4.55
C PRO A 129 12.79 -5.93 -3.94
N GLY A 130 12.80 -4.78 -4.62
CA GLY A 130 13.45 -3.57 -4.14
C GLY A 130 12.45 -2.44 -3.90
N VAL A 131 12.36 -1.94 -2.68
CA VAL A 131 11.65 -0.67 -2.38
C VAL A 131 12.58 0.48 -2.75
N LEU A 132 12.30 1.15 -3.87
CA LEU A 132 13.17 2.20 -4.42
C LEU A 132 12.85 3.58 -3.83
N VAL A 133 11.56 3.81 -3.55
CA VAL A 133 11.04 5.04 -2.96
C VAL A 133 9.95 4.63 -1.98
N LEU A 134 9.91 5.28 -0.82
CA LEU A 134 8.86 5.09 0.18
C LEU A 134 8.37 6.46 0.64
N ASN A 135 7.07 6.68 0.54
CA ASN A 135 6.39 7.85 1.11
C ASN A 135 6.88 9.22 0.59
N ASP A 136 7.22 9.32 -0.70
CA ASP A 136 7.72 10.56 -1.29
C ASP A 136 6.60 11.55 -1.63
N VAL A 137 6.61 12.69 -0.93
CA VAL A 137 5.69 13.83 -1.13
C VAL A 137 6.39 15.05 -1.76
N SER A 138 7.65 14.93 -2.17
CA SER A 138 8.45 16.06 -2.69
C SER A 138 7.89 16.66 -3.99
N HIS A 139 7.12 15.87 -4.74
CA HIS A 139 6.42 16.31 -5.94
C HIS A 139 5.24 17.26 -5.66
N LEU A 140 4.77 17.33 -4.41
CA LEU A 140 3.70 18.23 -3.99
C LEU A 140 4.27 19.60 -3.59
N PRO A 141 3.52 20.70 -3.80
CA PRO A 141 3.74 21.98 -3.12
C PRO A 141 3.80 21.80 -1.60
N ASP A 142 4.58 22.63 -0.92
CA ASP A 142 4.82 22.51 0.52
C ASP A 142 3.51 22.48 1.34
N GLU A 143 2.52 23.29 0.96
CA GLU A 143 1.21 23.37 1.62
C GLU A 143 0.34 22.11 1.45
N LEU A 144 0.68 21.23 0.51
CA LEU A 144 -0.01 19.95 0.29
C LEU A 144 0.78 18.74 0.82
N ARG A 145 1.96 18.96 1.41
CA ARG A 145 2.72 17.89 2.06
C ARG A 145 2.16 17.63 3.46
N TRP A 146 2.11 16.36 3.84
CA TRP A 146 1.75 15.93 5.20
C TRP A 146 0.38 16.44 5.71
N THR A 147 -0.57 16.69 4.82
CA THR A 147 -1.93 17.08 5.21
C THR A 147 -2.57 16.00 6.09
N ASP A 148 -3.20 16.41 7.18
CA ASP A 148 -3.81 15.52 8.18
C ASP A 148 -2.82 14.67 8.99
N PHE A 149 -1.50 14.90 8.86
CA PHE A 149 -0.48 14.28 9.70
C PHE A 149 -0.03 15.23 10.83
N PRO A 150 0.21 14.70 12.05
CA PRO A 150 0.86 15.46 13.11
C PRO A 150 2.23 16.01 12.67
N ALA A 151 2.56 17.22 13.11
CA ALA A 151 3.84 17.87 12.79
C ALA A 151 5.08 17.02 13.13
N ALA A 152 4.97 16.16 14.15
CA ALA A 152 6.05 15.25 14.56
C ALA A 152 6.39 14.17 13.51
N LEU A 153 5.55 13.98 12.48
CA LEU A 153 5.76 13.02 11.41
C LEU A 153 6.23 13.68 10.09
N HIS A 154 6.35 15.01 10.06
CA HIS A 154 6.79 15.73 8.87
C HIS A 154 8.32 15.57 8.72
N VAL A 155 8.80 15.32 7.50
CA VAL A 155 10.23 15.22 7.14
C VAL A 155 10.59 16.22 6.05
#